data_AF-A0A939UGG3-F1
#
_entry.id   AF-A0A939UGG3-F1
#
_cell.length_a   1.000
_cell.length_b   1.000
_cell.length_c   1.000
_cell.angle_alpha   90.00
_cell.angle_beta   90.00
_cell.angle_gamma   90.00
#
_symmetry.space_group_name_H-M   'P 1'
#
loop_
_entity.id
_entity.type
_entity.pdbx_description
1 polymer ?
#
loop_
_entity_poly.entity_id
_entity_poly.type
_entity_poly.pdbx_seq_one_letter_code
_entity_poly.pdbx_strand_id
1 'polypeptide(L)'
;GYICKPPMYRTTPFKREICDLLLAVNRAYNKSDYIPCIAWGRNARFVNTLSVGEHITLWGRIQSRQYNKALDDGSQETRTAYEVSVSRLVTEEERVIDYAVAQNG
;
A
#
# COMPACT_ATOMS: atom_id res chain seq x y z
N GLY A 1 -3.09 9.25 4.18
CA GLY A 1 -1.97 8.66 4.95
C GLY A 1 -0.67 8.92 4.21
N TYR A 2 0.49 8.69 4.83
CA TYR A 2 1.79 9.04 4.26
C TYR A 2 2.65 7.82 3.95
N ILE A 3 3.30 7.80 2.78
CA ILE A 3 4.26 6.75 2.42
C ILE A 3 5.46 6.85 3.35
N CYS A 4 5.76 5.80 4.14
CA CYS A 4 6.85 5.86 5.12
C CYS A 4 8.12 5.09 4.73
N LYS A 5 8.07 4.36 3.60
CA LYS A 5 9.22 3.65 3.00
C LYS A 5 9.12 3.71 1.48
N PRO A 6 10.24 3.69 0.75
CA PRO A 6 10.22 3.61 -0.71
C PRO A 6 9.33 2.45 -1.17
N PRO A 7 8.38 2.67 -2.08
CA PRO A 7 7.55 1.59 -2.60
C PRO A 7 8.39 0.50 -3.27
N MET A 8 8.04 -0.77 -3.03
CA MET A 8 8.78 -1.92 -3.55
C MET A 8 8.04 -2.57 -4.71
N TYR A 9 8.28 -2.07 -5.92
CA TYR A 9 7.71 -2.60 -7.14
C TYR A 9 8.41 -3.88 -7.62
N ARG A 10 7.63 -4.86 -8.09
CA ARG A 10 8.14 -6.07 -8.74
C ARG A 10 7.11 -6.71 -9.67
N THR A 11 7.58 -7.59 -10.52
CA THR A 11 6.74 -8.47 -11.34
C THR A 11 6.79 -9.89 -10.79
N THR A 12 5.64 -10.49 -10.53
CA THR A 12 5.55 -11.88 -10.07
C THR A 12 5.86 -12.87 -11.22
N PRO A 13 6.17 -14.15 -10.93
CA PRO A 13 6.37 -15.16 -11.98
C PRO A 13 5.19 -15.29 -12.96
N PHE A 14 3.97 -14.99 -12.51
CA PHE A 14 2.76 -14.96 -13.34
C PHE A 14 2.53 -13.61 -14.05
N LYS A 15 3.58 -12.82 -14.23
CA LYS A 15 3.58 -11.51 -14.91
C LYS A 15 2.60 -10.48 -14.31
N ARG A 16 2.25 -10.62 -13.03
CA ARG A 16 1.47 -9.58 -12.32
C ARG A 16 2.42 -8.54 -11.76
N GLU A 17 2.15 -7.28 -12.06
CA GLU A 17 2.86 -6.13 -11.49
C GLU A 17 2.26 -5.81 -10.13
N ILE A 18 3.12 -5.74 -9.12
CA ILE A 18 2.74 -5.47 -7.74
C ILE A 18 3.69 -4.46 -7.11
N CYS A 19 3.20 -3.72 -6.14
CA CYS A 19 4.01 -2.81 -5.35
C CYS A 19 3.61 -2.91 -3.89
N ASP A 20 4.55 -3.29 -3.02
CA ASP A 20 4.33 -3.18 -1.57
C ASP A 20 4.58 -1.74 -1.14
N LEU A 21 3.74 -1.23 -0.24
CA LEU A 21 3.91 0.06 0.39
C LEU A 21 3.51 -0.02 1.86
N LEU A 22 4.09 0.85 2.69
CA LEU A 22 3.76 0.98 4.10
C LEU A 22 3.21 2.38 4.34
N LEU A 23 1.96 2.47 4.78
CA LEU A 23 1.25 3.72 4.98
C LEU A 23 1.22 4.08 6.48
N ALA A 24 1.75 5.25 6.84
CA ALA A 24 1.56 5.83 8.15
C ALA A 24 0.22 6.58 8.20
N VAL A 25 -0.66 6.18 9.12
CA VAL A 25 -1.97 6.80 9.34
C VAL A 25 -1.98 7.39 10.75
N ASN A 26 -2.05 8.71 10.83
CA ASN A 26 -2.06 9.41 12.10
C ASN A 26 -3.41 9.22 12.80
N ARG A 27 -3.36 9.03 14.11
CA ARG A 27 -4.52 8.93 15.00
C ARG A 27 -4.32 9.82 16.25
N ALA A 28 -5.35 9.90 17.08
CA ALA A 28 -5.33 10.70 18.29
C ALA A 28 -4.12 10.40 19.19
N TYR A 29 -3.72 11.41 19.98
CA TYR A 29 -2.60 11.35 20.92
C TYR A 29 -1.22 11.19 20.27
N ASN A 30 -0.98 11.83 19.11
CA ASN A 30 0.31 11.82 18.38
C ASN A 30 0.84 10.41 18.09
N LYS A 31 -0.07 9.47 17.83
CA LYS A 31 0.27 8.09 17.44
C LYS A 31 -0.01 7.89 15.95
N SER A 32 0.68 6.94 15.36
CA SER A 32 0.46 6.54 13.97
C SER A 32 0.41 5.02 13.88
N ASP A 33 -0.55 4.52 13.11
CA ASP A 33 -0.61 3.11 12.75
C ASP A 33 0.06 2.92 11.39
N TYR A 34 0.86 1.87 11.27
CA TYR A 34 1.61 1.57 10.05
C TYR A 34 0.94 0.39 9.37
N ILE A 35 0.28 0.66 8.25
CA ILE A 35 -0.58 -0.29 7.56
C ILE A 35 0.16 -0.78 6.32
N PRO A 36 0.52 -2.08 6.25
CA PRO A 36 1.05 -2.68 5.03
C PRO A 36 -0.05 -2.71 3.97
N CYS A 37 0.30 -2.32 2.74
CA CYS A 37 -0.61 -2.39 1.60
C CYS A 37 0.11 -3.02 0.41
N ILE A 38 -0.67 -3.63 -0.47
CA ILE A 38 -0.19 -4.16 -1.75
C ILE A 38 -1.05 -3.60 -2.88
N ALA A 39 -0.40 -2.92 -3.82
CA ALA A 39 -1.01 -2.39 -5.04
C ALA A 39 -0.76 -3.34 -6.22
N TRP A 40 -1.67 -3.30 -7.20
CA TRP A 40 -1.69 -4.23 -8.33
C TRP A 40 -1.80 -3.48 -9.67
N GLY A 41 -1.13 -3.98 -10.71
CA GLY A 41 -1.26 -3.49 -12.08
C GLY A 41 -1.00 -2.00 -12.22
N ARG A 42 -2.00 -1.24 -12.72
CA ARG A 42 -1.91 0.22 -12.88
C ARG A 42 -1.60 0.94 -11.57
N ASN A 43 -2.23 0.52 -10.47
CA ASN A 43 -1.96 1.11 -9.15
C ASN A 43 -0.53 0.80 -8.71
N ALA A 44 0.00 -0.39 -9.00
CA ALA A 44 1.38 -0.74 -8.67
C ALA A 44 2.39 0.17 -9.39
N ARG A 45 2.20 0.40 -10.69
CA ARG A 45 3.05 1.29 -11.47
C ARG A 45 2.97 2.74 -11.00
N PHE A 46 1.77 3.22 -10.69
CA PHE A 46 1.57 4.57 -10.20
C PHE A 46 2.19 4.77 -8.82
N VAL A 47 1.96 3.88 -7.86
CA VAL A 47 2.58 3.99 -6.52
C VAL A 47 4.11 3.95 -6.61
N ASN A 48 4.68 3.20 -7.55
CA ASN A 48 6.13 3.14 -7.75
C ASN A 48 6.78 4.49 -8.12
N THR A 49 6.01 5.47 -8.60
CA THR A 49 6.53 6.81 -8.91
C THR A 49 6.49 7.77 -7.72
N LEU A 50 5.85 7.38 -6.61
CA LEU A 50 5.63 8.25 -5.46
C LEU A 50 6.79 8.17 -4.47
N SER A 51 7.02 9.27 -3.75
CA SER A 51 8.14 9.40 -2.82
C SER A 51 7.76 9.09 -1.37
N VAL A 52 8.76 8.84 -0.52
CA VAL A 52 8.56 8.82 0.93
C VAL A 52 8.08 10.20 1.39
N GLY A 53 7.07 10.23 2.25
CA GLY A 53 6.41 11.44 2.73
C GLY A 53 5.22 11.88 1.90
N GLU A 54 4.92 11.21 0.78
CA GLU A 54 3.81 11.61 -0.07
C GLU A 54 2.45 11.28 0.55
N HIS A 55 1.52 12.24 0.48
CA HIS A 55 0.18 12.08 1.03
C HIS A 55 -0.76 11.43 0.02
N ILE A 56 -1.27 10.27 0.37
CA ILE A 56 -2.16 9.47 -0.48
C ILE A 56 -3.43 9.04 0.25
N THR A 57 -4.51 8.89 -0.52
CA THR A 57 -5.74 8.22 -0.09
C THR A 57 -5.89 6.94 -0.89
N LEU A 58 -6.18 5.83 -0.21
CA LEU A 58 -6.38 4.53 -0.85
C LEU A 58 -7.67 3.87 -0.38
N TRP A 59 -8.22 3.03 -1.25
CA TRP A 59 -9.34 2.13 -0.99
C TRP A 59 -8.90 0.72 -1.30
N GLY A 60 -9.46 -0.23 -0.57
CA GLY A 60 -9.09 -1.62 -0.70
C GLY A 60 -9.84 -2.53 0.25
N ARG A 61 -9.40 -3.79 0.30
CA ARG A 61 -9.92 -4.80 1.23
C ARG A 61 -8.80 -5.24 2.16
N ILE A 62 -9.13 -5.44 3.44
CA ILE A 62 -8.22 -6.13 4.36
C ILE A 62 -8.11 -7.59 3.91
N GLN A 63 -6.89 -8.09 3.81
CA GLN A 63 -6.62 -9.50 3.52
C GLN A 63 -5.59 -10.04 4.50
N SER A 64 -5.53 -11.37 4.58
CA SER A 64 -4.45 -12.08 5.24
C SER A 64 -3.76 -13.02 4.25
N ARG A 65 -2.46 -13.22 4.42
CA ARG A 65 -1.68 -14.19 3.67
C ARG A 65 -0.77 -14.97 4.58
N GLN A 66 -0.74 -16.28 4.41
CA GLN A 66 0.24 -17.14 5.08
C GLN A 66 1.55 -17.16 4.30
N TYR A 67 2.67 -17.18 5.01
CA TYR A 67 3.99 -17.39 4.45
C TYR A 67 4.83 -18.25 5.39
N ASN A 68 5.72 -19.06 4.81
CA ASN A 68 6.68 -19.82 5.58
C ASN A 68 7.95 -18.99 5.75
N LYS A 69 8.32 -18.71 7.00
CA LYS A 69 9.59 -18.09 7.33
C LYS A 69 10.61 -19.20 7.62
N ALA A 70 11.68 -19.25 6.83
CA ALA A 70 12.84 -20.07 7.17
C ALA A 70 13.54 -19.47 8.39
N LEU A 71 13.83 -20.31 9.37
CA LEU A 71 14.60 -19.98 10.57
C LEU A 71 16.07 -20.38 10.38
N ASP A 72 16.96 -19.81 11.18
CA ASP A 72 18.41 -19.99 11.06
C ASP A 72 18.86 -21.44 11.30
N ASP A 73 18.05 -22.22 12.03
CA ASP A 73 18.24 -23.64 12.31
C ASP A 73 17.74 -24.57 11.18
N GLY A 74 17.26 -23.99 10.07
CA GLY A 74 16.72 -24.72 8.92
C GLY A 74 15.25 -25.15 9.07
N SER A 75 14.62 -24.89 10.22
CA SER A 75 13.19 -25.12 10.39
C SER A 75 12.35 -24.04 9.68
N GLN A 76 11.05 -24.31 9.51
CA GLN A 76 10.11 -23.35 8.93
C GLN A 76 8.98 -23.07 9.90
N GLU A 77 8.62 -21.79 10.01
CA GLU A 77 7.48 -21.32 10.79
C GLU A 77 6.44 -20.70 9.86
N THR A 78 5.21 -21.20 9.88
CA THR A 78 4.08 -20.59 9.18
C THR A 78 3.62 -19.34 9.92
N ARG A 79 3.65 -18.19 9.24
CA ARG A 79 3.23 -16.90 9.79
C ARG A 79 2.10 -16.31 8.95
N THR A 80 1.24 -15.52 9.58
CA THR A 80 0.18 -14.77 8.91
C THR A 80 0.54 -13.29 8.87
N ALA A 81 0.49 -12.69 7.69
CA ALA A 81 0.58 -11.24 7.49
C ALA A 81 -0.80 -10.67 7.16
N TYR A 82 -1.11 -9.50 7.70
CA TYR A 82 -2.32 -8.73 7.38
C TYR A 82 -1.93 -7.48 6.60
N GLU A 83 -2.67 -7.18 5.54
CA GLU A 83 -2.41 -6.04 4.65
C GLU A 83 -3.68 -5.56 3.97
N VAL A 84 -3.64 -4.36 3.39
CA VAL A 84 -4.70 -3.84 2.52
C VAL A 84 -4.37 -4.15 1.07
N SER A 85 -5.27 -4.89 0.41
CA SER A 85 -5.24 -5.09 -1.04
C SER A 85 -5.89 -3.89 -1.73
N VAL A 86 -5.08 -3.08 -2.40
CA VAL A 86 -5.49 -1.77 -2.93
C VAL A 86 -6.31 -1.94 -4.22
N SER A 87 -7.54 -1.41 -4.22
CA SER A 87 -8.42 -1.34 -5.40
C SER A 87 -8.30 0.00 -6.13
N ARG A 88 -8.09 1.10 -5.40
CA ARG A 88 -7.90 2.46 -5.94
C ARG A 88 -6.94 3.22 -5.03
N LEU A 89 -6.11 4.09 -5.59
CA LEU A 89 -5.51 5.16 -4.82
C LEU A 89 -5.41 6.45 -5.64
N VAL A 90 -5.30 7.56 -4.92
CA VAL A 90 -5.09 8.90 -5.46
C VAL A 90 -4.10 9.67 -4.58
N THR A 91 -3.37 10.62 -5.15
CA THR A 91 -2.65 11.64 -4.38
C THR A 91 -3.63 12.68 -3.84
N GLU A 92 -3.16 13.52 -2.91
CA GLU A 92 -3.97 14.65 -2.43
C GLU A 92 -4.33 15.62 -3.57
N GLU A 93 -3.40 15.85 -4.51
CA GLU A 93 -3.61 16.73 -5.67
C GLU A 93 -4.74 16.22 -6.57
N GLU A 94 -4.71 14.94 -6.94
CA GLU A 94 -5.78 14.31 -7.74
C GLU A 94 -7.12 14.33 -7.00
N ARG A 95 -7.10 14.15 -5.68
CA ARG A 95 -8.31 14.19 -4.86
C ARG A 95 -8.97 15.57 -4.88
N VAL A 96 -8.21 16.65 -4.84
CA VAL A 96 -8.74 18.03 -4.92
C VAL A 96 -9.40 18.28 -6.27
N ILE A 97 -8.79 17.78 -7.36
CA ILE A 97 -9.35 17.88 -8.72
C ILE A 97 -10.69 17.13 -8.82
N ASP A 98 -10.74 15.89 -8.31
CA ASP A 98 -11.98 15.08 -8.30
C ASP A 98 -13.14 15.83 -7.61
N TYR A 99 -12.87 16.47 -6.46
CA TYR A 99 -13.88 17.28 -5.77
C TYR A 99 -14.29 18.52 -6.56
N ALA A 100 -13.33 19.25 -7.14
CA ALA A 100 -13.62 20.44 -7.92
C ALA A 100 -14.48 20.14 -9.15
N VAL A 101 -14.25 19.02 -9.82
CA VAL A 101 -15.07 18.58 -10.97
C VAL A 101 -16.47 18.18 -10.52
N ALA A 102 -16.59 17.43 -9.42
CA ALA A 102 -17.89 16.95 -8.91
C ALA A 102 -18.81 18.06 -8.38
N GLN A 103 -18.31 19.25 -8.10
CA GLN A 103 -19.12 20.41 -7.65
C GLN A 103 -19.52 21.35 -8.79
N ASN A 104 -18.91 21.22 -9.97
CA ASN A 104 -19.12 22.09 -11.12
C ASN A 104 -19.87 21.40 -12.28
N GLY A 105 -20.29 20.16 -12.10
CA GLY A 105 -21.15 19.40 -13.02
C GLY A 105 -22.47 19.04 -12.35
#